data_AF-A0A9W8VCQ6-F1
#
_entry.id   AF-A0A9W8VCQ6-F1
#
_cell.length_a   1.000
_cell.length_b   1.000
_cell.length_c   1.000
_cell.angle_alpha   90.00
_cell.angle_beta   90.00
_cell.angle_gamma   90.00
#
_symmetry.space_group_name_H-M   'P 1'
#
loop_
_entity.id
_entity.type
_entity.pdbx_description
1 polymer ?
#
loop_
_entity_poly.entity_id
_entity_poly.type
_entity_poly.pdbx_seq_one_letter_code
_entity_poly.pdbx_strand_id
1 'polypeptide(L)'
;MGCTERDWEFIATDIDSKSLEYARKNVSHNDLDHRINVVKRKPTDALIPIDDMNITSIAFTMTNPPFYKSEQELLDSAKEKSRPPFTACTGAKVEMVTDGGEVAFVDRILQESLVLRERVQWYTAMFGFLTSLIEFVEKLRQHQIDNYAVTEFIQGSKTRRWAVAWSFGSMRPRQEIARGIKTAVSKNVLPEITEEKVVEIPLRENVGGFVDRFRAEVEKLDLITWKWDSERLEGTGRAAGRVWARAWRRKRQREQANGPKVEEKECAFAFKVFIRVGKDDVLVGCRWLEGHDAVAFESFRGYLKNTARAIFSPQNAETQTTT
;
A
#
# COMPACT_ATOMS: atom_id res chain seq x y z
N MET A 1 -17.94 10.31 11.75
CA MET A 1 -16.54 10.22 12.28
C MET A 1 -15.99 8.85 11.94
N GLY A 2 -14.67 8.66 11.82
CA GLY A 2 -14.11 7.32 11.53
C GLY A 2 -14.63 6.24 12.49
N CYS A 3 -14.75 6.57 13.78
CA CYS A 3 -15.26 5.67 14.81
C CYS A 3 -16.73 5.26 14.67
N THR A 4 -17.55 6.05 13.97
CA THR A 4 -18.97 5.71 13.77
C THR A 4 -19.17 4.75 12.59
N GLU A 5 -18.24 4.71 11.64
CA GLU A 5 -18.32 3.85 10.45
C GLU A 5 -17.48 2.57 10.56
N ARG A 6 -16.53 2.56 11.49
CA ARG A 6 -15.56 1.49 11.72
C ARG A 6 -15.33 1.31 13.21
N ASP A 7 -14.94 0.12 13.62
CA ASP A 7 -14.59 -0.20 15.00
C ASP A 7 -13.12 0.19 15.31
N TRP A 8 -12.81 1.47 15.15
CA TRP A 8 -11.49 2.06 15.41
C TRP A 8 -11.38 2.76 16.76
N GLU A 9 -10.20 2.68 17.36
CA GLU A 9 -9.81 3.49 18.50
C GLU A 9 -8.74 4.50 18.05
N PHE A 10 -8.74 5.68 18.67
CA PHE A 10 -7.84 6.77 18.33
C PHE A 10 -7.14 7.34 19.55
N ILE A 11 -5.87 7.69 19.33
CA ILE A 11 -5.12 8.61 20.18
C ILE A 11 -5.04 9.91 19.40
N ALA A 12 -5.74 10.93 19.87
CA ALA A 12 -5.80 12.23 19.24
C ALA A 12 -4.87 13.19 20.00
N THR A 13 -3.77 13.60 19.37
CA THR A 13 -2.77 14.48 19.98
C THR A 13 -2.89 15.89 19.45
N ASP A 14 -2.71 16.88 20.31
CA ASP A 14 -2.57 18.29 19.93
C ASP A 14 -1.72 19.06 20.96
N ILE A 15 -1.12 20.17 20.54
CA ILE A 15 -0.35 21.09 21.38
C ILE A 15 -1.19 22.31 21.80
N ASP A 16 -2.19 22.69 21.01
CA ASP A 16 -3.03 23.85 21.26
C ASP A 16 -4.11 23.51 22.31
N SER A 17 -4.14 24.31 23.38
CA SER A 17 -5.02 24.02 24.51
C SER A 17 -6.50 24.26 24.18
N LYS A 18 -6.80 25.15 23.23
CA LYS A 18 -8.18 25.43 22.80
C LYS A 18 -8.67 24.32 21.87
N SER A 19 -7.85 23.87 20.92
CA SER A 19 -8.17 22.71 20.05
C SER A 19 -8.43 21.46 20.89
N LEU A 20 -7.62 21.20 21.92
CA LEU A 20 -7.85 20.10 22.87
C LEU A 20 -9.17 20.22 23.64
N GLU A 21 -9.54 21.43 24.08
CA GLU A 21 -10.80 21.67 24.78
C GLU A 21 -12.00 21.34 23.88
N TYR A 22 -12.01 21.85 22.65
CA TYR A 22 -13.06 21.55 21.67
C TYR A 22 -13.08 20.07 21.28
N ALA A 23 -11.91 19.46 21.07
CA ALA A 23 -11.80 18.04 20.75
C ALA A 23 -12.44 17.18 21.85
N ARG A 24 -12.12 17.42 23.12
CA ARG A 24 -12.74 16.69 24.24
C ARG A 24 -14.25 16.89 24.30
N LYS A 25 -14.73 18.13 24.19
CA LYS A 25 -16.18 18.41 24.15
C LYS A 25 -16.87 17.66 23.02
N ASN A 26 -16.29 17.65 21.82
CA ASN A 26 -16.84 16.96 20.66
C ASN A 26 -16.86 15.43 20.88
N VAL A 27 -15.81 14.86 21.44
CA VAL A 27 -15.75 13.43 21.76
C VAL A 27 -16.84 13.04 22.75
N SER A 28 -16.95 13.78 23.86
CA SER A 28 -17.96 13.47 24.90
C SER A 28 -19.39 13.73 24.43
N HIS A 29 -19.61 14.76 23.60
CA HIS A 29 -20.94 15.03 23.05
C HIS A 29 -21.43 13.94 22.07
N ASN A 30 -20.52 13.10 21.57
CA ASN A 30 -20.84 11.99 20.68
C ASN A 30 -20.68 10.61 21.36
N ASP A 31 -20.52 10.57 22.68
CA ASP A 31 -20.34 9.34 23.48
C ASP A 31 -19.15 8.45 23.02
N LEU A 32 -18.05 9.08 22.56
CA LEU A 32 -16.89 8.39 22.01
C LEU A 32 -15.67 8.34 22.95
N ASP A 33 -15.79 8.73 24.22
CA ASP A 33 -14.66 8.77 25.17
C ASP A 33 -14.00 7.41 25.37
N HIS A 34 -14.78 6.32 25.25
CA HIS A 34 -14.29 4.95 25.35
C HIS A 34 -13.41 4.51 24.16
N ARG A 35 -13.38 5.30 23.07
CA ARG A 35 -12.65 4.98 21.83
C ARG A 35 -11.70 6.07 21.36
N ILE A 36 -11.80 7.29 21.88
CA ILE A 36 -10.95 8.41 21.47
C ILE A 36 -10.28 9.01 22.71
N ASN A 37 -8.98 8.78 22.85
CA ASN A 37 -8.16 9.36 23.90
C ASN A 37 -7.50 10.67 23.42
N VAL A 38 -7.91 11.81 23.99
CA VAL A 38 -7.38 13.14 23.62
C VAL A 38 -6.22 13.56 24.53
N VAL A 39 -5.00 13.56 23.98
CA VAL A 39 -3.75 13.71 24.72
C VAL A 39 -3.07 15.04 24.39
N LYS A 40 -2.77 15.84 25.43
CA LYS A 40 -2.00 17.08 25.28
C LYS A 40 -0.52 16.78 25.08
N ARG A 41 0.12 17.45 24.13
CA ARG A 41 1.56 17.34 23.84
C ARG A 41 2.24 18.70 23.86
N LYS A 42 3.57 18.70 23.86
CA LYS A 42 4.42 19.86 23.62
C LYS A 42 5.08 19.74 22.24
N PRO A 43 5.52 20.85 21.61
CA PRO A 43 6.18 20.80 20.29
C PRO A 43 7.41 19.88 20.22
N THR A 44 8.10 19.70 21.35
CA THR A 44 9.30 18.87 21.51
C THR A 44 9.00 17.40 21.78
N ASP A 45 7.75 17.06 22.11
CA ASP A 45 7.37 15.69 22.39
C ASP A 45 7.28 14.87 21.09
N ALA A 46 7.31 13.55 21.20
CA ALA A 46 7.07 12.65 20.08
C ALA A 46 5.68 12.88 19.47
N LEU A 47 5.61 12.91 18.14
CA LEU A 47 4.36 13.00 17.37
C LEU A 47 3.56 11.70 17.43
N ILE A 48 4.24 10.56 17.56
CA ILE A 48 3.65 9.23 17.69
C ILE A 48 3.92 8.70 19.11
N PRO A 49 3.04 8.97 20.09
CA PRO A 49 3.34 8.76 21.52
C PRO A 49 3.13 7.30 21.99
N ILE A 50 3.40 6.30 21.14
CA ILE A 50 3.12 4.90 21.52
C ILE A 50 4.02 4.41 22.66
N ASP A 51 5.24 4.91 22.78
CA ASP A 51 6.14 4.58 23.90
C ASP A 51 5.69 5.24 25.20
N ASP A 52 5.40 6.54 25.17
CA ASP A 52 4.89 7.30 26.32
C ASP A 52 3.60 6.71 26.91
N MET A 53 2.83 6.02 26.08
CA MET A 53 1.54 5.43 26.44
C MET A 53 1.61 3.92 26.66
N ASN A 54 2.80 3.30 26.61
CA ASN A 54 3.00 1.84 26.74
C ASN A 54 2.15 1.01 25.74
N ILE A 55 2.03 1.49 24.52
CA ILE A 55 1.28 0.85 23.44
C ILE A 55 2.24 0.03 22.58
N THR A 56 1.95 -1.26 22.43
CA THR A 56 2.81 -2.18 21.67
C THR A 56 2.86 -1.80 20.19
N SER A 57 1.69 -1.61 19.59
CA SER A 57 1.56 -1.30 18.16
C SER A 57 0.23 -0.64 17.84
N ILE A 58 0.17 0.10 16.74
CA ILE A 58 -1.04 0.71 16.19
C ILE A 58 -1.19 0.39 14.69
N ALA A 59 -2.42 0.40 14.20
CA ALA A 59 -2.69 0.10 12.79
C ALA A 59 -2.22 1.22 11.85
N PHE A 60 -2.41 2.48 12.22
CA PHE A 60 -1.95 3.59 11.40
C PHE A 60 -1.78 4.89 12.17
N THR A 61 -1.00 5.80 11.60
CA THR A 61 -1.05 7.23 11.93
C THR A 61 -1.73 8.01 10.82
N MET A 62 -2.34 9.13 11.15
CA MET A 62 -2.86 10.07 10.17
C MET A 62 -2.59 11.50 10.61
N THR A 63 -2.19 12.35 9.68
CA THR A 63 -1.97 13.77 9.97
C THR A 63 -2.42 14.65 8.81
N ASN A 64 -2.94 15.82 9.17
CA ASN A 64 -3.06 16.97 8.29
C ASN A 64 -2.09 18.04 8.80
N PRO A 65 -0.85 18.08 8.28
CA PRO A 65 0.21 18.92 8.83
C PRO A 65 -0.10 20.41 8.57
N PRO A 66 0.48 21.32 9.39
CA PRO A 66 0.48 22.74 9.07
C PRO A 66 1.15 22.98 7.71
N PHE A 67 0.48 23.72 6.82
CA PHE A 67 0.87 23.76 5.41
C PHE A 67 2.05 24.68 5.07
N TYR A 68 2.20 25.81 5.78
CA TYR A 68 3.07 26.91 5.38
C TYR A 68 4.35 26.96 6.22
N LYS A 69 5.45 27.43 5.62
CA LYS A 69 6.75 27.62 6.28
C LYS A 69 6.80 28.88 7.13
N SER A 70 5.96 29.87 6.80
CA SER A 70 5.89 31.15 7.49
C SER A 70 4.54 31.83 7.26
N GLU A 71 4.21 32.81 8.11
CA GLU A 71 3.05 33.70 7.89
C GLU A 71 3.17 34.47 6.57
N GLN A 72 4.39 34.81 6.14
CA GLN A 72 4.66 35.47 4.87
C GLN A 72 4.28 34.59 3.66
N GLU A 73 4.63 33.30 3.69
CA GLU A 73 4.26 32.35 2.63
C GLU A 73 2.74 32.12 2.56
N LEU A 74 2.05 32.10 3.71
CA LEU A 74 0.60 32.07 3.76
C LEU A 74 0.00 33.30 3.07
N LEU A 75 0.54 34.49 3.35
CA LEU A 75 0.09 35.75 2.75
C LEU A 75 0.38 35.80 1.23
N ASP A 76 1.53 35.32 0.79
CA ASP A 76 1.91 35.33 -0.62
C ASP A 76 1.12 34.29 -1.43
N SER A 77 0.88 33.09 -0.87
CA SER A 77 -0.04 32.09 -1.43
C SER A 77 -1.49 32.60 -1.50
N ALA A 78 -1.90 33.47 -0.57
CA ALA A 78 -3.20 34.11 -0.61
C ALA A 78 -3.28 35.20 -1.71
N LYS A 79 -2.19 35.92 -1.97
CA LYS A 79 -2.11 36.95 -3.03
C LYS A 79 -2.09 36.36 -4.44
N GLU A 80 -1.48 35.19 -4.65
CA GLU A 80 -1.48 34.51 -5.96
C GLU A 80 -2.87 33.99 -6.38
N LYS A 81 -3.81 33.88 -5.44
CA LYS A 81 -5.19 33.48 -5.73
C LYS A 81 -5.99 34.70 -6.19
N SER A 82 -6.41 34.70 -7.46
CA SER A 82 -7.20 35.78 -8.09
C SER A 82 -8.58 36.04 -7.46
N ARG A 83 -9.05 35.15 -6.57
CA ARG A 83 -10.25 35.33 -5.76
C ARG A 83 -9.99 34.76 -4.36
N PRO A 84 -10.53 35.38 -3.29
CA PRO A 84 -10.48 34.80 -1.96
C PRO A 84 -11.12 33.40 -1.98
N PRO A 85 -10.60 32.44 -1.20
CA PRO A 85 -11.23 31.14 -1.07
C PRO A 85 -12.68 31.31 -0.55
N PHE A 86 -13.61 30.52 -1.09
CA PHE A 86 -15.02 30.54 -0.65
C PHE A 86 -15.20 30.10 0.81
N THR A 87 -14.22 29.39 1.36
CA THR A 87 -14.14 29.01 2.77
C THR A 87 -13.15 29.92 3.49
N ALA A 88 -13.60 30.53 4.60
CA ALA A 88 -12.71 31.26 5.48
C ALA A 88 -11.66 30.29 6.04
N CYS A 89 -10.37 30.58 5.82
CA CYS A 89 -9.28 29.83 6.42
C CYS A 89 -9.19 30.25 7.89
N THR A 90 -9.98 29.62 8.76
CA THR A 90 -10.09 29.95 10.20
C THR A 90 -9.16 29.14 11.08
N GLY A 91 -8.21 28.38 10.48
CA GLY A 91 -7.23 27.60 11.24
C GLY A 91 -6.39 28.51 12.15
N ALA A 92 -6.00 28.00 13.32
CA ALA A 92 -5.10 28.76 14.19
C ALA A 92 -3.73 28.95 13.51
N LYS A 93 -2.98 30.01 13.86
CA LYS A 93 -1.65 30.26 13.24
C LYS A 93 -0.73 29.03 13.30
N VAL A 94 -0.79 28.27 14.39
CA VAL A 94 -0.03 27.02 14.61
C VAL A 94 -0.52 25.83 13.75
N GLU A 95 -1.77 25.86 13.29
CA GLU A 95 -2.35 24.87 12.37
C GLU A 95 -2.03 25.21 10.90
N MET A 96 -1.49 26.40 10.65
CA MET A 96 -1.18 26.88 9.30
C MET A 96 0.32 27.00 9.06
N VAL A 97 1.14 27.31 10.08
CA VAL A 97 2.58 27.59 9.91
C VAL A 97 3.43 26.68 10.79
N THR A 98 4.46 26.08 10.19
CA THR A 98 5.54 25.35 10.88
C THR A 98 6.87 25.61 10.19
N ASP A 99 7.99 25.67 10.92
CA ASP A 99 9.32 25.86 10.30
C ASP A 99 9.60 24.75 9.28
N GLY A 100 9.98 25.13 8.05
CA GLY A 100 10.17 24.18 6.95
C GLY A 100 8.89 23.62 6.31
N GLY A 101 7.72 23.99 6.82
CA GLY A 101 6.40 23.74 6.22
C GLY A 101 5.97 22.29 6.31
N GLU A 102 4.98 21.89 5.51
CA GLU A 102 4.43 20.53 5.59
C GLU A 102 5.47 19.43 5.38
N VAL A 103 6.50 19.65 4.55
CA VAL A 103 7.57 18.67 4.34
C VAL A 103 8.36 18.42 5.62
N ALA A 104 8.77 19.47 6.35
CA ALA A 104 9.54 19.31 7.58
C ALA A 104 8.73 18.65 8.70
N PHE A 105 7.44 18.95 8.78
CA PHE A 105 6.55 18.28 9.75
C PHE A 105 6.44 16.78 9.46
N VAL A 106 6.19 16.42 8.20
CA VAL A 106 6.09 15.00 7.80
C VAL A 106 7.46 14.30 7.87
N ASP A 107 8.56 15.04 7.68
CA ASP A 107 9.92 14.52 7.88
C ASP A 107 10.17 14.13 9.34
N ARG A 108 9.64 14.87 10.33
CA ARG A 108 9.68 14.43 11.74
C ARG A 108 8.97 13.09 11.95
N ILE A 109 7.80 12.91 11.33
CA ILE A 109 7.07 11.64 11.36
C ILE A 109 7.90 10.54 10.69
N LEU A 110 8.58 10.84 9.58
CA LEU A 110 9.49 9.91 8.93
C LEU A 110 10.63 9.50 9.87
N GLN A 111 11.28 10.44 10.56
CA GLN A 111 12.35 10.13 11.52
C GLN A 111 11.85 9.25 12.68
N GLU A 112 10.68 9.55 13.25
CA GLU A 112 10.07 8.68 14.26
C GLU A 112 9.73 7.29 13.68
N SER A 113 9.24 7.24 12.44
CA SER A 113 8.91 5.98 11.77
C SER A 113 10.13 5.08 11.56
N LEU A 114 11.32 5.64 11.34
CA LEU A 114 12.57 4.87 11.20
C LEU A 114 12.95 4.16 12.50
N VAL A 115 12.50 4.66 13.65
CA VAL A 115 12.70 4.03 14.96
C VAL A 115 11.57 3.06 15.29
N LEU A 116 10.31 3.48 15.08
CA LEU A 116 9.12 2.71 15.46
C LEU A 116 8.85 1.54 14.50
N ARG A 117 9.26 1.66 13.23
CA ARG A 117 9.25 0.60 12.22
C ARG A 117 7.87 -0.07 12.11
N GLU A 118 7.79 -1.39 12.21
CA GLU A 118 6.54 -2.17 12.08
C GLU A 118 5.58 -2.04 13.28
N ARG A 119 5.95 -1.33 14.35
CA ARG A 119 5.02 -1.03 15.45
C ARG A 119 3.88 -0.11 15.02
N VAL A 120 4.03 0.59 13.91
CA VAL A 120 2.92 1.23 13.19
C VAL A 120 2.82 0.53 11.84
N GLN A 121 1.67 -0.08 11.55
CA GLN A 121 1.50 -0.80 10.30
C GLN A 121 1.52 0.16 9.09
N TRP A 122 0.89 1.35 9.19
CA TRP A 122 0.94 2.38 8.16
C TRP A 122 1.12 3.78 8.73
N TYR A 123 2.16 4.47 8.31
CA TYR A 123 2.32 5.90 8.55
C TYR A 123 1.65 6.67 7.42
N THR A 124 0.84 7.68 7.71
CA THR A 124 0.18 8.46 6.65
C THR A 124 0.21 9.96 6.92
N ALA A 125 0.27 10.74 5.85
CA ALA A 125 0.21 12.20 5.90
C ALA A 125 -0.50 12.77 4.67
N MET A 126 -1.28 13.82 4.87
CA MET A 126 -1.85 14.63 3.80
C MET A 126 -0.91 15.77 3.44
N PHE A 127 -0.81 16.11 2.15
CA PHE A 127 -0.09 17.26 1.61
C PHE A 127 -1.05 18.24 0.92
N GLY A 128 -0.83 19.52 1.18
CA GLY A 128 -1.45 20.66 0.54
C GLY A 128 -0.91 20.94 -0.85
N PHE A 129 0.37 20.65 -1.09
CA PHE A 129 1.07 20.91 -2.35
C PHE A 129 1.66 19.63 -2.98
N LEU A 130 1.50 19.47 -4.30
CA LEU A 130 2.07 18.32 -5.03
C LEU A 130 3.59 18.31 -5.01
N THR A 131 4.23 19.49 -5.04
CA THR A 131 5.70 19.62 -4.96
C THR A 131 6.24 19.06 -3.65
N SER A 132 5.55 19.30 -2.55
CA SER A 132 5.90 18.77 -1.22
C SER A 132 5.78 17.25 -1.16
N LEU A 133 4.74 16.66 -1.78
CA LEU A 133 4.65 15.22 -1.93
C LEU A 133 5.82 14.64 -2.74
N ILE A 134 6.16 15.26 -3.87
CA ILE A 134 7.27 14.80 -4.73
C ILE A 134 8.59 14.80 -3.95
N GLU A 135 8.87 15.90 -3.26
CA GLU A 135 10.05 16.02 -2.39
C GLU A 135 10.06 14.94 -1.30
N PHE A 136 8.92 14.68 -0.66
CA PHE A 136 8.81 13.68 0.39
C PHE A 136 9.00 12.24 -0.13
N VAL A 137 8.51 11.92 -1.33
CA VAL A 137 8.72 10.60 -1.94
C VAL A 137 10.21 10.35 -2.23
N GLU A 138 10.97 11.37 -2.59
CA GLU A 138 12.44 11.23 -2.72
C GLU A 138 13.11 10.92 -1.38
N LYS A 139 12.64 11.52 -0.28
CA LYS A 139 13.12 11.16 1.08
C LYS A 139 12.82 9.70 1.41
N LEU A 140 11.61 9.19 1.11
CA LEU A 140 11.28 7.77 1.29
C LEU A 140 12.26 6.87 0.52
N ARG A 141 12.60 7.23 -0.73
CA ARG A 141 13.56 6.49 -1.56
C ARG A 141 14.98 6.52 -1.00
N GLN A 142 15.45 7.68 -0.52
CA GLN A 142 16.76 7.83 0.12
C GLN A 142 16.90 6.92 1.35
N HIS A 143 15.82 6.76 2.11
CA HIS A 143 15.75 5.83 3.24
C HIS A 143 15.40 4.38 2.85
N GLN A 144 15.37 4.05 1.56
CA GLN A 144 15.10 2.71 1.03
C GLN A 144 13.74 2.14 1.46
N ILE A 145 12.74 3.01 1.63
CA ILE A 145 11.37 2.60 1.94
C ILE A 145 10.66 2.25 0.62
N ASP A 146 10.58 0.96 0.34
CA ASP A 146 9.97 0.43 -0.88
C ASP A 146 8.44 0.26 -0.81
N ASN A 147 7.86 0.34 0.40
CA ASN A 147 6.43 0.11 0.62
C ASN A 147 5.73 1.42 0.96
N TYR A 148 5.28 2.09 -0.09
CA TYR A 148 4.51 3.32 0.02
C TYR A 148 3.36 3.35 -0.98
N ALA A 149 2.42 4.24 -0.72
CA ALA A 149 1.26 4.54 -1.53
C ALA A 149 1.10 6.06 -1.66
N VAL A 150 0.61 6.50 -2.81
CA VAL A 150 0.28 7.91 -3.05
C VAL A 150 -1.09 8.03 -3.69
N THR A 151 -1.87 9.01 -3.25
CA THR A 151 -3.22 9.26 -3.78
C THR A 151 -3.52 10.76 -3.85
N GLU A 152 -4.56 11.12 -4.61
CA GLU A 152 -5.08 12.49 -4.68
C GLU A 152 -6.55 12.54 -4.25
N PHE A 153 -6.87 13.52 -3.42
CA PHE A 153 -8.24 13.85 -3.01
C PHE A 153 -8.69 15.09 -3.79
N ILE A 154 -9.80 14.98 -4.50
CA ILE A 154 -10.37 16.06 -5.30
C ILE A 154 -11.75 16.38 -4.73
N GLN A 155 -11.88 17.55 -4.10
CA GLN A 155 -13.14 18.02 -3.54
C GLN A 155 -13.62 19.27 -4.30
N GLY A 156 -14.80 19.17 -4.92
CA GLY A 156 -15.31 20.19 -5.82
C GLY A 156 -14.46 20.31 -7.09
N SER A 157 -14.41 21.52 -7.68
CA SER A 157 -13.74 21.75 -8.97
C SER A 157 -12.28 22.22 -8.85
N LYS A 158 -11.82 22.61 -7.65
CA LYS A 158 -10.51 23.29 -7.51
C LYS A 158 -9.63 22.78 -6.37
N THR A 159 -10.20 22.29 -5.27
CA THR A 159 -9.39 21.88 -4.12
C THR A 159 -8.84 20.49 -4.34
N ARG A 160 -7.53 20.42 -4.52
CA ARG A 160 -6.76 19.18 -4.57
C ARG A 160 -5.92 19.07 -3.31
N ARG A 161 -5.88 17.86 -2.76
CA ARG A 161 -4.95 17.43 -1.72
C ARG A 161 -4.32 16.14 -2.17
N TRP A 162 -3.14 15.85 -1.65
CA TRP A 162 -2.48 14.59 -1.88
C TRP A 162 -2.29 13.89 -0.56
N ALA A 163 -2.14 12.57 -0.58
CA ALA A 163 -1.75 11.84 0.60
C ALA A 163 -0.67 10.83 0.25
N VAL A 164 0.23 10.61 1.20
CA VAL A 164 1.21 9.55 1.19
C VAL A 164 0.90 8.59 2.33
N ALA A 165 1.16 7.32 2.10
CA ALA A 165 1.26 6.32 3.15
C ALA A 165 2.55 5.53 2.96
N TRP A 166 3.22 5.13 4.04
CA TRP A 166 4.38 4.24 3.98
C TRP A 166 4.37 3.23 5.12
N SER A 167 5.06 2.11 4.91
CA SER A 167 5.14 1.00 5.86
C SER A 167 6.52 0.37 5.80
N PHE A 168 6.95 -0.19 6.93
CA PHE A 168 8.10 -1.10 7.00
C PHE A 168 7.69 -2.56 6.91
N GLY A 169 6.39 -2.85 7.08
CA GLY A 169 5.85 -4.19 6.96
C GLY A 169 5.75 -4.65 5.51
N SER A 170 5.59 -5.96 5.34
CA SER A 170 5.59 -6.62 4.02
C SER A 170 4.27 -6.47 3.26
N MET A 171 3.17 -6.17 3.95
CA MET A 171 1.82 -6.11 3.35
C MET A 171 1.70 -5.00 2.32
N ARG A 172 1.24 -5.35 1.11
CA ARG A 172 1.08 -4.43 -0.01
C ARG A 172 -0.36 -3.94 -0.19
N PRO A 173 -0.57 -2.62 -0.38
CA PRO A 173 -1.89 -2.09 -0.71
C PRO A 173 -2.36 -2.58 -2.08
N ARG A 174 -3.66 -2.42 -2.37
CA ARG A 174 -4.19 -2.66 -3.72
C ARG A 174 -3.62 -1.63 -4.70
N GLN A 175 -3.50 -1.98 -5.97
CA GLN A 175 -2.96 -1.10 -7.01
C GLN A 175 -3.66 0.27 -7.08
N GLU A 176 -4.99 0.29 -7.01
CA GLU A 176 -5.78 1.52 -7.03
C GLU A 176 -5.52 2.45 -5.83
N ILE A 177 -5.12 1.88 -4.69
CA ILE A 177 -4.76 2.61 -3.47
C ILE A 177 -3.29 3.02 -3.50
N ALA A 178 -2.40 2.10 -3.91
CA ALA A 178 -0.97 2.33 -4.03
C ALA A 178 -0.63 3.47 -4.99
N ARG A 179 -1.36 3.52 -6.12
CA ARG A 179 -1.09 4.40 -7.26
C ARG A 179 -2.32 5.24 -7.60
N GLY A 180 -2.88 5.90 -6.59
CA GLY A 180 -4.14 6.65 -6.68
C GLY A 180 -4.06 8.02 -7.37
N ILE A 181 -2.85 8.52 -7.69
CA ILE A 181 -2.70 9.79 -8.41
C ILE A 181 -2.93 9.60 -9.91
N LYS A 182 -3.93 10.28 -10.48
CA LYS A 182 -4.29 10.19 -11.90
C LYS A 182 -3.67 11.28 -12.77
N THR A 183 -3.18 12.36 -12.15
CA THR A 183 -2.61 13.51 -12.85
C THR A 183 -1.27 13.17 -13.53
N ALA A 184 -1.21 13.22 -14.87
CA ALA A 184 -0.12 12.70 -15.70
C ALA A 184 1.28 13.26 -15.41
N VAL A 185 1.38 14.45 -14.82
CA VAL A 185 2.64 15.15 -14.51
C VAL A 185 3.45 14.45 -13.39
N SER A 186 2.85 13.50 -12.69
CA SER A 186 3.38 12.95 -11.42
C SER A 186 3.73 11.45 -11.47
N LYS A 187 3.82 10.82 -12.65
CA LYS A 187 4.13 9.37 -12.72
C LYS A 187 5.45 8.98 -12.03
N ASN A 188 6.39 9.92 -11.92
CA ASN A 188 7.67 9.71 -11.26
C ASN A 188 7.56 9.49 -9.75
N VAL A 189 6.43 9.78 -9.10
CA VAL A 189 6.23 9.51 -7.66
C VAL A 189 5.48 8.22 -7.37
N LEU A 190 5.06 7.48 -8.39
CA LEU A 190 4.25 6.28 -8.16
C LEU A 190 5.13 5.13 -7.64
N PRO A 191 4.70 4.40 -6.59
CA PRO A 191 5.39 3.21 -6.08
C PRO A 191 5.30 2.05 -7.07
N GLU A 192 6.03 0.97 -6.82
CA GLU A 192 5.98 -0.24 -7.65
C GLU A 192 4.57 -0.77 -7.90
N ILE A 193 4.37 -1.44 -9.05
CA ILE A 193 3.08 -2.04 -9.40
C ILE A 193 2.79 -3.21 -8.46
N THR A 194 1.60 -3.21 -7.88
CA THR A 194 1.14 -4.26 -6.94
C THR A 194 0.05 -5.15 -7.55
N GLU A 195 -0.54 -4.78 -8.69
CA GLU A 195 -1.52 -5.62 -9.41
C GLU A 195 -1.43 -5.38 -10.91
N GLU A 196 -1.51 -6.46 -11.69
CA GLU A 196 -1.44 -6.35 -13.15
C GLU A 196 -2.23 -7.47 -13.85
N LYS A 197 -2.76 -7.10 -15.03
CA LYS A 197 -3.22 -8.03 -16.05
C LYS A 197 -2.02 -8.70 -16.71
N VAL A 198 -1.88 -10.00 -16.54
CA VAL A 198 -0.69 -10.73 -16.99
C VAL A 198 -0.80 -11.13 -18.47
N VAL A 199 -1.94 -11.69 -18.85
CA VAL A 199 -2.21 -12.11 -20.24
C VAL A 199 -3.70 -12.23 -20.49
N GLU A 200 -4.14 -11.81 -21.66
CA GLU A 200 -5.47 -12.03 -22.21
C GLU A 200 -5.35 -13.09 -23.32
N ILE A 201 -6.19 -14.11 -23.26
CA ILE A 201 -6.13 -15.30 -24.13
C ILE A 201 -7.50 -15.49 -24.76
N PRO A 202 -7.61 -15.69 -26.09
CA PRO A 202 -8.91 -15.92 -26.73
C PRO A 202 -9.61 -17.17 -26.17
N LEU A 203 -10.93 -17.12 -25.98
CA LEU A 203 -11.75 -18.26 -25.61
C LEU A 203 -11.83 -19.26 -26.78
N ARG A 204 -10.89 -20.22 -26.84
CA ARG A 204 -10.92 -21.34 -27.80
C ARG A 204 -11.26 -22.68 -27.16
N GLU A 205 -11.10 -22.79 -25.85
CA GLU A 205 -11.30 -24.02 -25.10
C GLU A 205 -12.34 -23.83 -24.00
N ASN A 206 -12.84 -24.94 -23.43
CA ASN A 206 -13.65 -24.90 -22.23
C ASN A 206 -12.87 -24.22 -21.10
N VAL A 207 -13.40 -23.10 -20.61
CA VAL A 207 -12.86 -22.30 -19.51
C VAL A 207 -12.52 -23.14 -18.28
N GLY A 208 -13.40 -24.09 -17.91
CA GLY A 208 -13.17 -24.96 -16.76
C GLY A 208 -11.88 -25.75 -16.91
N GLY A 209 -11.65 -26.34 -18.09
CA GLY A 209 -10.42 -27.08 -18.39
C GLY A 209 -9.17 -26.20 -18.34
N PHE A 210 -9.24 -24.97 -18.82
CA PHE A 210 -8.13 -24.01 -18.70
C PHE A 210 -7.85 -23.67 -17.23
N VAL A 211 -8.89 -23.35 -16.45
CA VAL A 211 -8.78 -22.98 -15.02
C VAL A 211 -8.15 -24.12 -14.23
N ASP A 212 -8.63 -25.35 -14.41
CA ASP A 212 -8.14 -26.52 -13.69
C ASP A 212 -6.65 -26.78 -13.96
N ARG A 213 -6.24 -26.72 -15.23
CA ARG A 213 -4.83 -26.87 -15.61
C ARG A 213 -3.98 -25.73 -15.07
N PHE A 214 -4.45 -24.49 -15.15
CA PHE A 214 -3.71 -23.33 -14.65
C PHE A 214 -3.50 -23.40 -13.14
N ARG A 215 -4.56 -23.68 -12.38
CA ARG A 215 -4.48 -23.92 -10.94
C ARG A 215 -3.49 -25.03 -10.61
N ALA A 216 -3.59 -26.17 -11.29
CA ALA A 216 -2.73 -27.32 -11.05
C ALA A 216 -1.24 -27.01 -11.31
N GLU A 217 -0.92 -26.21 -12.32
CA GLU A 217 0.46 -25.78 -12.58
C GLU A 217 1.02 -24.87 -11.46
N VAL A 218 0.22 -23.97 -10.92
CA VAL A 218 0.65 -23.11 -9.79
C VAL A 218 0.78 -23.93 -8.50
N GLU A 219 -0.09 -24.91 -8.30
CA GLU A 219 -0.09 -25.81 -7.13
C GLU A 219 1.17 -26.70 -7.05
N LYS A 220 1.84 -26.95 -8.18
CA LYS A 220 3.13 -27.68 -8.23
C LYS A 220 4.31 -26.89 -7.63
N LEU A 221 4.15 -25.60 -7.38
CA LEU A 221 5.20 -24.78 -6.77
C LEU A 221 5.41 -25.16 -5.30
N ASP A 222 6.65 -25.00 -4.80
CA ASP A 222 7.02 -25.25 -3.40
C ASP A 222 6.50 -24.12 -2.47
N LEU A 223 5.18 -23.97 -2.39
CA LEU A 223 4.48 -22.95 -1.62
C LEU A 223 4.35 -23.34 -0.14
N ILE A 224 4.35 -22.34 0.74
CA ILE A 224 4.03 -22.49 2.17
C ILE A 224 2.52 -22.75 2.31
N THR A 225 1.71 -21.97 1.61
CA THR A 225 0.25 -22.16 1.54
C THR A 225 -0.24 -21.88 0.14
N TRP A 226 -1.24 -22.64 -0.29
CA TRP A 226 -1.99 -22.40 -1.52
C TRP A 226 -3.48 -22.63 -1.24
N LYS A 227 -4.31 -21.62 -1.53
CA LYS A 227 -5.76 -21.71 -1.37
C LYS A 227 -6.42 -21.23 -2.66
N TRP A 228 -7.40 -21.98 -3.14
CA TRP A 228 -8.15 -21.66 -4.35
C TRP A 228 -9.63 -21.49 -4.03
N ASP A 229 -10.22 -20.39 -4.51
CA ASP A 229 -11.63 -20.09 -4.48
C ASP A 229 -12.20 -20.36 -5.89
N SER A 230 -12.92 -21.47 -6.03
CA SER A 230 -13.49 -21.90 -7.32
C SER A 230 -14.64 -21.01 -7.79
N GLU A 231 -15.35 -20.33 -6.90
CA GLU A 231 -16.46 -19.44 -7.28
C GLU A 231 -15.94 -18.13 -7.85
N ARG A 232 -14.88 -17.59 -7.24
CA ARG A 232 -14.25 -16.33 -7.68
C ARG A 232 -13.18 -16.52 -8.76
N LEU A 233 -12.76 -17.75 -8.99
CA LEU A 233 -11.63 -18.12 -9.84
C LEU A 233 -10.34 -17.42 -9.40
N GLU A 234 -10.04 -17.49 -8.10
CA GLU A 234 -8.90 -16.82 -7.49
C GLU A 234 -8.08 -17.77 -6.63
N GLY A 235 -6.76 -17.61 -6.68
CA GLY A 235 -5.83 -18.37 -5.85
C GLY A 235 -4.95 -17.44 -5.02
N THR A 236 -4.71 -17.78 -3.76
CA THR A 236 -3.78 -17.07 -2.88
C THR A 236 -2.66 -17.99 -2.44
N GLY A 237 -1.42 -17.57 -2.70
CA GLY A 237 -0.21 -18.33 -2.41
C GLY A 237 0.74 -17.54 -1.51
N ARG A 238 1.44 -18.26 -0.61
CA ARG A 238 2.58 -17.74 0.16
C ARG A 238 3.81 -18.59 -0.13
N ALA A 239 4.95 -17.94 -0.32
CA ALA A 239 6.20 -18.58 -0.72
C ALA A 239 7.37 -18.07 0.12
N ALA A 240 8.33 -18.94 0.36
CA ALA A 240 9.58 -18.61 1.06
C ALA A 240 10.60 -17.89 0.17
N GLY A 241 10.22 -17.53 -1.05
CA GLY A 241 11.07 -16.88 -2.04
C GLY A 241 10.55 -17.10 -3.46
N ARG A 242 11.44 -16.98 -4.44
CA ARG A 242 11.11 -17.12 -5.87
C ARG A 242 10.99 -18.60 -6.28
N VAL A 243 9.98 -19.30 -5.78
CA VAL A 243 9.79 -20.77 -5.94
C VAL A 243 9.58 -21.20 -7.41
N TRP A 244 9.14 -20.28 -8.26
CA TRP A 244 9.01 -20.46 -9.71
C TRP A 244 10.33 -20.25 -10.48
N ALA A 245 11.40 -19.80 -9.82
CA ALA A 245 12.69 -19.60 -10.47
C ALA A 245 13.42 -20.94 -10.67
N ARG A 246 14.14 -21.07 -11.78
CA ARG A 246 14.95 -22.27 -12.09
C ARG A 246 16.02 -22.53 -11.02
N ALA A 247 16.59 -21.48 -10.43
CA ALA A 247 17.57 -21.60 -9.35
C ALA A 247 16.99 -22.28 -8.10
N TRP A 248 15.78 -21.89 -7.68
CA TRP A 248 15.08 -22.51 -6.55
C TRP A 248 14.86 -24.01 -6.77
N ARG A 249 14.31 -24.38 -7.93
CA ARG A 249 14.07 -25.79 -8.27
C ARG A 249 15.34 -26.64 -8.25
N ARG A 250 16.46 -26.13 -8.79
CA ARG A 250 17.74 -26.84 -8.75
C ARG A 250 18.28 -27.01 -7.32
N LYS A 251 18.13 -25.98 -6.47
CA LYS A 251 18.53 -26.05 -5.06
C LYS A 251 17.73 -27.13 -4.33
N ARG A 252 16.40 -27.13 -4.47
CA ARG A 252 15.51 -28.12 -3.84
C ARG A 252 15.80 -29.56 -4.25
N GLN A 253 16.10 -29.81 -5.54
CA GLN A 253 16.50 -31.14 -6.02
C GLN A 253 17.77 -31.65 -5.34
N ARG A 254 18.75 -30.78 -5.07
CA ARG A 254 19.98 -31.15 -4.35
C ARG A 254 19.74 -31.39 -2.86
N GLU A 255 18.85 -30.61 -2.24
CA GLU A 255 18.52 -30.77 -0.81
C GLU A 255 17.71 -32.04 -0.54
N GLN A 256 16.78 -32.40 -1.42
CA GLN A 256 16.04 -33.66 -1.32
C GLN A 256 16.96 -34.89 -1.39
N ALA A 257 18.07 -34.81 -2.14
CA ALA A 257 19.09 -35.86 -2.19
C ALA A 257 19.93 -35.97 -0.90
N ASN A 258 20.00 -34.90 -0.09
CA ASN A 258 20.83 -34.84 1.12
C ASN A 258 20.01 -34.94 2.43
N GLY A 259 18.71 -35.22 2.34
CA GLY A 259 17.79 -35.34 3.49
C GLY A 259 17.14 -33.99 3.88
N PRO A 260 15.83 -33.98 4.20
CA PRO A 260 15.11 -32.75 4.50
C PRO A 260 15.54 -32.16 5.86
N LYS A 261 15.93 -30.89 5.87
CA LYS A 261 15.95 -30.07 7.09
C LYS A 261 14.55 -29.49 7.31
N VAL A 262 13.97 -29.74 8.48
CA VAL A 262 12.70 -29.14 8.90
C VAL A 262 13.03 -27.77 9.47
N GLU A 263 12.96 -26.74 8.62
CA GLU A 263 12.97 -25.34 9.05
C GLU A 263 11.61 -24.73 8.75
N GLU A 264 11.05 -23.99 9.71
CA GLU A 264 9.87 -23.16 9.48
C GLU A 264 10.19 -22.14 8.39
N LYS A 265 9.38 -22.14 7.33
CA LYS A 265 9.57 -21.25 6.19
C LYS A 265 8.90 -19.90 6.47
N GLU A 266 9.69 -18.85 6.62
CA GLU A 266 9.18 -17.48 6.65
C GLU A 266 8.65 -17.07 5.26
N CYS A 267 7.54 -16.31 5.23
CA CYS A 267 6.93 -15.85 3.98
C CYS A 267 7.67 -14.64 3.42
N ALA A 268 8.47 -14.85 2.37
CA ALA A 268 9.16 -13.78 1.66
C ALA A 268 8.32 -13.16 0.54
N PHE A 269 7.31 -13.88 0.03
CA PHE A 269 6.48 -13.43 -1.08
C PHE A 269 5.08 -14.04 -1.00
N ALA A 270 4.05 -13.20 -0.91
CA ALA A 270 2.65 -13.63 -1.02
C ALA A 270 1.99 -12.98 -2.24
N PHE A 271 1.11 -13.74 -2.89
CA PHE A 271 0.45 -13.32 -4.10
C PHE A 271 -0.99 -13.80 -4.16
N LYS A 272 -1.78 -13.10 -4.96
CA LYS A 272 -3.05 -13.56 -5.48
C LYS A 272 -2.94 -13.71 -6.98
N VAL A 273 -3.49 -14.77 -7.54
CA VAL A 273 -3.79 -14.90 -8.96
C VAL A 273 -5.30 -14.89 -9.13
N PHE A 274 -5.77 -14.38 -10.25
CA PHE A 274 -7.18 -14.35 -10.56
C PHE A 274 -7.41 -14.56 -12.04
N ILE A 275 -8.51 -15.23 -12.36
CA ILE A 275 -8.97 -15.43 -13.72
C ILE A 275 -10.29 -14.67 -13.87
N ARG A 276 -10.42 -13.94 -14.98
CA ARG A 276 -11.65 -13.27 -15.38
C ARG A 276 -12.04 -13.76 -16.75
N VAL A 277 -13.29 -14.17 -16.88
CA VAL A 277 -13.84 -14.71 -18.12
C VAL A 277 -14.63 -13.59 -18.78
N GLY A 278 -14.14 -13.12 -19.93
CA GLY A 278 -14.84 -12.20 -20.78
C GLY A 278 -15.77 -12.93 -21.75
N LYS A 279 -16.30 -12.19 -22.73
CA LYS A 279 -17.16 -12.77 -23.78
C LYS A 279 -16.36 -13.62 -24.76
N ASP A 280 -15.18 -13.12 -25.16
CA ASP A 280 -14.34 -13.71 -26.20
C ASP A 280 -12.91 -14.03 -25.71
N ASP A 281 -12.61 -13.73 -24.44
CA ASP A 281 -11.30 -13.94 -23.84
C ASP A 281 -11.33 -14.44 -22.38
N VAL A 282 -10.19 -14.94 -21.93
CA VAL A 282 -9.86 -15.23 -20.54
C VAL A 282 -8.66 -14.37 -20.17
N LEU A 283 -8.84 -13.54 -19.14
CA LEU A 283 -7.79 -12.73 -18.55
C LEU A 283 -7.23 -13.43 -17.33
N VAL A 284 -5.91 -13.65 -17.32
CA VAL A 284 -5.16 -14.02 -16.12
C VAL A 284 -4.51 -12.75 -15.57
N GLY A 285 -4.72 -12.49 -14.29
CA GLY A 285 -4.08 -11.41 -13.56
C GLY A 285 -3.47 -11.87 -12.26
N CYS A 286 -2.66 -11.01 -11.65
CA CYS A 286 -2.09 -11.28 -10.34
C CYS A 286 -1.90 -10.00 -9.52
N ARG A 287 -1.85 -10.17 -8.20
CA ARG A 287 -1.62 -9.13 -7.20
C ARG A 287 -0.51 -9.57 -6.25
N TRP A 288 0.42 -8.66 -5.99
CA TRP A 288 1.41 -8.75 -4.93
C TRP A 288 0.75 -8.43 -3.59
N LEU A 289 0.77 -9.38 -2.65
CA LEU A 289 0.14 -9.23 -1.34
C LEU A 289 1.15 -8.95 -0.23
N GLU A 290 2.29 -9.64 -0.24
CA GLU A 290 3.35 -9.47 0.77
C GLU A 290 4.74 -9.58 0.15
N GLY A 291 5.69 -8.80 0.66
CA GLY A 291 7.13 -8.89 0.38
C GLY A 291 7.74 -7.56 -0.04
N HIS A 292 9.07 -7.54 -0.16
CA HIS A 292 9.85 -6.34 -0.51
C HIS A 292 10.52 -6.39 -1.90
N ASP A 293 10.55 -7.56 -2.51
CA ASP A 293 11.26 -7.79 -3.77
C ASP A 293 10.36 -7.58 -5.01
N ALA A 294 10.36 -6.36 -5.55
CA ALA A 294 9.62 -6.03 -6.78
C ALA A 294 10.06 -6.87 -8.00
N VAL A 295 11.34 -7.25 -8.05
CA VAL A 295 11.89 -8.12 -9.11
C VAL A 295 11.32 -9.54 -8.98
N ALA A 296 11.04 -10.02 -7.77
CA ALA A 296 10.30 -11.26 -7.57
C ALA A 296 8.90 -11.15 -8.20
N PHE A 297 8.15 -10.08 -7.91
CA PHE A 297 6.83 -9.88 -8.51
C PHE A 297 6.88 -9.84 -10.03
N GLU A 298 7.83 -9.09 -10.62
CA GLU A 298 8.02 -9.05 -12.06
C GLU A 298 8.29 -10.44 -12.66
N SER A 299 9.22 -11.19 -12.06
CA SER A 299 9.55 -12.54 -12.52
C SER A 299 8.37 -13.51 -12.37
N PHE A 300 7.53 -13.32 -11.35
CA PHE A 300 6.33 -14.13 -11.13
C PHE A 300 5.30 -13.89 -12.23
N ARG A 301 5.08 -12.63 -12.64
CA ARG A 301 4.24 -12.29 -13.81
C ARG A 301 4.72 -13.01 -15.06
N GLY A 302 6.03 -13.02 -15.29
CA GLY A 302 6.65 -13.75 -16.41
C GLY A 302 6.37 -15.25 -16.36
N TYR A 303 6.47 -15.86 -15.18
CA TYR A 303 6.10 -17.27 -14.97
C TYR A 303 4.62 -17.52 -15.30
N LEU A 304 3.69 -16.74 -14.73
CA LEU A 304 2.25 -16.92 -14.97
C LEU A 304 1.87 -16.75 -16.44
N LYS A 305 2.47 -15.77 -17.12
CA LYS A 305 2.27 -15.53 -18.56
C LYS A 305 2.69 -16.73 -19.39
N ASN A 306 3.85 -17.31 -19.10
CA ASN A 306 4.37 -18.47 -19.80
C ASN A 306 3.52 -19.72 -19.51
N THR A 307 3.11 -19.93 -18.26
CA THR A 307 2.21 -21.03 -17.86
C THR A 307 0.87 -20.94 -18.59
N ALA A 308 0.21 -19.79 -18.56
CA ALA A 308 -1.08 -19.60 -19.22
C ALA A 308 -0.99 -19.79 -20.74
N ARG A 309 0.07 -19.29 -21.38
CA ARG A 309 0.31 -19.50 -22.82
C ARG A 309 0.60 -20.97 -23.16
N ALA A 310 1.40 -21.66 -22.36
CA ALA A 310 1.70 -23.08 -22.58
C ALA A 310 0.45 -23.96 -22.46
N ILE A 311 -0.47 -23.62 -21.55
CA ILE A 311 -1.76 -24.32 -21.39
C ILE A 311 -2.69 -24.07 -22.58
N PHE A 312 -2.60 -22.90 -23.21
CA PHE A 312 -3.43 -22.49 -24.34
C PHE A 312 -2.84 -22.89 -25.70
N SER A 313 -1.52 -22.98 -25.82
CA SER A 313 -0.87 -23.50 -27.03
C SER A 313 -1.10 -25.00 -27.06
N PRO A 314 -1.87 -25.54 -28.03
CA PRO A 314 -1.92 -26.98 -28.20
C PRO A 314 -0.52 -27.44 -28.56
N GLN A 315 0.15 -28.17 -27.66
CA GLN A 315 1.26 -29.01 -28.09
C GLN A 315 0.65 -30.09 -28.98
N ASN A 316 0.98 -30.02 -30.28
CA ASN A 316 0.96 -31.10 -31.27
C ASN A 316 0.49 -32.46 -30.72
N ALA A 317 -0.82 -32.66 -30.66
CA ALA A 317 -1.43 -33.97 -30.51
C ALA A 317 -1.50 -34.63 -31.89
N GLU A 318 -0.35 -34.78 -32.57
CA GLU A 318 -0.24 -35.48 -33.86
C GLU A 318 1.22 -35.93 -34.06
N THR A 319 1.67 -36.85 -33.22
CA THR A 319 2.78 -37.76 -33.58
C THR A 319 2.60 -39.09 -32.86
N GLN A 320 1.42 -39.72 -33.01
CA GLN A 320 1.19 -41.11 -32.61
C GLN A 320 -0.04 -41.71 -33.29
N THR A 321 0.03 -41.81 -34.62
CA THR A 321 -0.71 -42.72 -35.53
C THR A 321 -0.08 -42.42 -36.90
N THR A 322 0.58 -43.31 -37.63
CA THR A 322 0.43 -44.75 -37.79
C THR A 322 1.71 -45.27 -38.45
N THR A 323 2.07 -46.51 -38.11
CA THR A 323 2.92 -47.44 -38.88
C THR A 323 2.59 -47.52 -40.35
#